data_AF-A0A0F4RIV3-F1
#
_entry.id   AF-A0A0F4RIV3-F1
#
_cell.length_a   1.000
_cell.length_b   1.000
_cell.length_c   1.000
_cell.angle_alpha   90.00
_cell.angle_beta   90.00
_cell.angle_gamma   90.00
#
_symmetry.space_group_name_H-M   'P 1'
#
loop_
_entity.id
_entity.type
_entity.pdbx_description
1 polymer ?
#
loop_
_entity_poly.entity_id
_entity_poly.type
_entity_poly.pdbx_seq_one_letter_code
_entity_poly.pdbx_strand_id
1 'polypeptide(L)'
;MKHLFLIFMVLCATASAAQADCYADYKAKQDNPLRLHYGVTEVRGECQVDTAESQLRPALQRDGWQLLNILGVFDGSGLEERRNSAGEYFLRY
;
A
#
# COMPACT_ATOMS: atom_id res chain seq x y z
N MET A 1 36.96 -41.18 -22.26
CA MET A 1 37.41 -39.78 -22.51
C MET A 1 36.16 -38.91 -22.42
N LYS A 2 35.72 -38.59 -21.21
CA LYS A 2 36.13 -37.44 -20.39
C LYS A 2 35.29 -36.21 -20.75
N HIS A 3 34.19 -36.10 -20.00
CA HIS A 3 33.46 -34.90 -19.56
C HIS A 3 33.44 -33.69 -20.50
N LEU A 4 32.24 -33.28 -20.93
CA LEU A 4 31.88 -31.87 -20.78
C LEU A 4 30.38 -31.71 -20.58
N PHE A 5 30.01 -31.84 -19.32
CA PHE A 5 28.82 -31.32 -18.69
C PHE A 5 28.79 -29.79 -18.93
N LEU A 6 27.83 -29.29 -19.71
CA LEU A 6 27.56 -27.85 -19.80
C LEU A 6 26.09 -27.64 -19.44
N ILE A 7 25.81 -27.77 -18.14
CA ILE A 7 24.58 -27.27 -17.53
C ILE A 7 24.68 -25.76 -17.51
N PHE A 8 23.93 -25.11 -18.40
CA PHE A 8 23.70 -23.68 -18.37
C PHE A 8 22.69 -23.40 -17.25
N MET A 9 23.20 -23.23 -16.03
CA MET A 9 22.41 -22.81 -14.88
C MET A 9 22.08 -21.32 -15.05
N VAL A 10 20.93 -21.04 -15.66
CA VAL A 10 20.34 -19.70 -15.68
C VAL A 10 19.89 -19.37 -14.26
N LEU A 11 20.72 -18.63 -13.55
CA LEU A 11 20.40 -18.05 -12.26
C LEU A 11 19.44 -16.88 -12.53
N CYS A 12 18.14 -17.14 -12.53
CA CYS A 12 17.13 -16.08 -12.47
C CYS A 12 17.26 -15.39 -11.11
N ALA A 13 18.03 -14.29 -11.07
CA ALA A 13 18.03 -13.36 -9.96
C ALA A 13 16.61 -12.76 -9.85
N THR A 14 15.78 -13.33 -8.99
CA THR A 14 14.58 -12.65 -8.52
C THR A 14 15.06 -11.47 -7.71
N ALA A 15 15.06 -10.28 -8.31
CA ALA A 15 15.27 -9.04 -7.59
C ALA A 15 14.14 -8.91 -6.57
N SER A 16 14.41 -9.27 -5.32
CA SER A 16 13.57 -8.88 -4.20
C SER A 16 13.70 -7.37 -4.08
N ALA A 17 12.69 -6.63 -4.53
CA ALA A 17 12.58 -5.21 -4.21
C ALA A 17 12.67 -5.11 -2.68
N ALA A 18 13.73 -4.48 -2.18
CA ALA A 18 13.77 -4.05 -0.80
C ALA A 18 12.63 -3.05 -0.64
N GLN A 19 11.51 -3.50 -0.07
CA GLN A 19 10.37 -2.63 0.20
C GLN A 19 10.83 -1.65 1.29
N ALA A 20 11.19 -0.45 0.87
CA ALA A 20 11.15 0.69 1.77
C ALA A 20 9.70 0.81 2.27
N ASP A 21 9.54 1.22 3.54
CA ASP A 21 8.21 1.43 4.10
C ASP A 21 7.44 2.43 3.20
N CYS A 22 6.34 1.98 2.60
CA CYS A 22 5.51 2.78 1.73
C CYS A 22 4.12 2.96 2.34
N TYR A 23 3.63 4.18 2.28
CA TYR A 23 2.35 4.57 2.82
C TYR A 23 1.55 5.36 1.80
N ALA A 24 0.24 5.32 1.95
CA ALA A 24 -0.68 6.15 1.19
C ALA A 24 -1.61 6.89 2.13
N ASP A 25 -1.83 8.17 1.85
CA ASP A 25 -2.88 8.92 2.52
C ASP A 25 -4.11 9.04 1.62
N TYR A 26 -5.28 8.97 2.23
CA TYR A 26 -6.52 8.81 1.49
C TYR A 26 -7.69 9.51 2.18
N LYS A 27 -8.77 9.68 1.42
CA LYS A 27 -10.08 10.10 1.91
C LYS A 27 -11.11 9.03 1.63
N ALA A 28 -11.99 8.81 2.58
CA ALA A 28 -13.10 7.88 2.43
C ALA A 28 -14.40 8.47 3.00
N LYS A 29 -15.52 7.96 2.50
CA LYS A 29 -16.87 8.34 2.94
C LYS A 29 -17.73 7.14 3.27
N GLN A 30 -18.68 7.35 4.15
CA GLN A 30 -19.84 6.48 4.35
C GLN A 30 -21.08 7.30 4.07
N ASP A 31 -22.09 6.69 3.48
CA ASP A 31 -23.39 7.30 3.27
C ASP A 31 -24.39 6.75 4.29
N ASN A 32 -25.39 7.56 4.67
CA ASN A 32 -26.52 7.19 5.54
C ASN A 32 -26.15 6.59 6.93
N PRO A 33 -25.58 7.37 7.89
CA PRO A 33 -25.34 8.81 7.84
C PRO A 33 -24.04 9.16 7.09
N LEU A 34 -23.99 10.37 6.52
CA LEU A 34 -22.79 10.87 5.85
C LEU A 34 -21.66 11.04 6.87
N ARG A 35 -20.58 10.26 6.70
CA ARG A 35 -19.33 10.41 7.45
C ARG A 35 -18.16 10.53 6.48
N LEU A 36 -17.17 11.32 6.84
CA LEU A 36 -15.94 11.49 6.09
C LEU A 36 -14.77 11.26 7.03
N HIS A 37 -13.70 10.67 6.51
CA HIS A 37 -12.44 10.66 7.21
C HIS A 37 -11.24 10.73 6.27
N TYR A 38 -10.14 11.17 6.86
CA TYR A 38 -8.79 11.05 6.33
C TYR A 38 -8.12 9.87 7.03
N GLY A 39 -7.31 9.11 6.30
CA GLY A 39 -6.56 8.00 6.85
C GLY A 39 -5.20 7.85 6.19
N VAL A 40 -4.36 7.05 6.82
CA VAL A 40 -3.07 6.61 6.28
C VAL A 40 -3.04 5.09 6.33
N THR A 41 -2.55 4.45 5.29
CA THR A 41 -2.40 3.00 5.20
C THR A 41 -0.98 2.63 4.79
N GLU A 42 -0.55 1.44 5.17
CA GLU A 42 0.66 0.81 4.63
C GLU A 42 0.34 0.18 3.27
N VAL A 43 1.16 0.48 2.26
CA VAL A 43 1.01 -0.08 0.91
C VAL A 43 1.96 -1.25 0.75
N ARG A 44 1.41 -2.46 0.60
CA ARG A 44 2.22 -3.67 0.44
C ARG A 44 2.53 -3.91 -1.03
N GLY A 45 3.78 -3.82 -1.44
CA GLY A 45 4.18 -4.00 -2.84
C GLY A 45 4.75 -2.74 -3.46
N GLU A 46 4.43 -2.51 -4.73
CA GLU A 46 4.88 -1.32 -5.46
C GLU A 46 4.29 -0.05 -4.83
N CYS A 47 5.15 0.92 -4.52
CA CYS A 47 4.76 2.18 -3.89
C CYS A 47 4.07 3.12 -4.89
N GLN A 48 2.84 2.77 -5.26
CA GLN A 48 2.06 3.42 -6.31
C GLN A 48 0.61 3.58 -5.86
N VAL A 49 -0.04 4.61 -6.41
CA VAL A 49 -1.46 4.92 -6.12
C VAL A 49 -2.36 3.74 -6.47
N ASP A 50 -2.17 3.11 -7.63
CA ASP A 50 -2.99 1.97 -8.08
C ASP A 50 -2.89 0.78 -7.12
N THR A 51 -1.69 0.52 -6.59
CA THR A 51 -1.47 -0.52 -5.57
C THR A 51 -2.26 -0.20 -4.30
N ALA A 52 -2.16 1.04 -3.81
CA ALA A 52 -2.90 1.50 -2.63
C ALA A 52 -4.42 1.41 -2.82
N GLU A 53 -4.93 1.85 -3.97
CA GLU A 53 -6.36 1.76 -4.30
C GLU A 53 -6.87 0.32 -4.29
N SER A 54 -6.11 -0.60 -4.92
CA SER A 54 -6.49 -2.00 -5.02
C SER A 54 -6.61 -2.69 -3.65
N GLN A 55 -5.79 -2.27 -2.68
CA GLN A 55 -5.79 -2.79 -1.31
C GLN A 55 -6.88 -2.14 -0.45
N LEU A 56 -7.00 -0.81 -0.53
CA LEU A 56 -7.94 -0.05 0.29
C LEU A 56 -9.39 -0.27 -0.09
N ARG A 57 -9.73 -0.37 -1.37
CA ARG A 57 -11.13 -0.52 -1.83
C ARG A 57 -11.85 -1.70 -1.13
N PRO A 58 -11.35 -2.94 -1.18
CA PRO A 58 -12.02 -4.06 -0.50
C PRO A 58 -11.94 -3.94 1.03
N ALA A 59 -10.86 -3.37 1.59
CA ALA A 59 -10.73 -3.21 3.03
C ALA A 59 -11.76 -2.23 3.61
N LEU A 60 -11.90 -1.06 2.99
CA LEU A 60 -12.88 -0.03 3.35
C LEU A 60 -14.32 -0.50 3.14
N GLN A 61 -14.59 -1.18 2.02
CA GLN A 61 -15.94 -1.68 1.71
C GLN A 61 -16.48 -2.66 2.75
N ARG A 62 -15.62 -3.50 3.36
CA ARG A 62 -16.02 -4.42 4.44
C ARG A 62 -16.60 -3.70 5.65
N ASP A 63 -16.13 -2.47 5.91
CA ASP A 63 -16.59 -1.62 6.99
C ASP A 63 -17.65 -0.61 6.52
N GLY A 64 -18.13 -0.70 5.28
CA GLY A 64 -19.11 0.22 4.68
C GLY A 64 -18.52 1.53 4.17
N TRP A 65 -17.20 1.71 4.22
CA TRP A 65 -16.51 2.89 3.67
C TRP A 65 -16.31 2.78 2.16
N GLN A 66 -16.44 3.91 1.49
CA GLN A 66 -16.14 4.11 0.08
C GLN A 66 -14.88 4.96 -0.05
N LEU A 67 -13.87 4.43 -0.73
CA LEU A 67 -12.67 5.19 -1.08
C LEU A 67 -13.04 6.33 -2.04
N LEU A 68 -12.69 7.57 -1.66
CA LEU A 68 -12.91 8.75 -2.49
C LEU A 68 -11.69 9.10 -3.33
N ASN A 69 -10.52 9.15 -2.71
CA ASN A 69 -9.29 9.52 -3.37
C ASN A 69 -8.07 9.06 -2.57
N ILE A 70 -7.01 8.67 -3.28
CA ILE A 70 -5.65 8.64 -2.74
C ILE A 70 -5.04 10.02 -2.95
N LEU A 71 -4.57 10.66 -1.89
CA LEU A 71 -3.97 12.00 -1.96
C LEU A 71 -2.51 11.93 -2.38
N GLY A 72 -1.80 10.90 -1.96
CA GLY A 72 -0.44 10.61 -2.36
C GLY A 72 0.08 9.28 -1.82
N VAL A 73 1.24 8.88 -2.33
CA VAL A 73 2.07 7.83 -1.76
C VAL A 73 3.39 8.43 -1.29
N PHE A 74 3.92 7.94 -0.18
CA PHE A 74 5.10 8.50 0.47
C PHE A 74 5.84 7.43 1.28
N ASP A 75 7.08 7.72 1.64
CA ASP A 75 7.90 6.83 2.48
C ASP A 75 7.69 7.06 3.99
N GLY A 76 8.38 6.33 4.85
CA GLY A 76 8.26 6.47 6.29
C GLY A 76 8.56 7.87 6.87
N SER A 77 9.22 8.77 6.13
CA SER A 77 9.57 10.10 6.66
C SER A 77 8.35 11.00 6.88
N GLY A 78 7.29 10.83 6.07
CA GLY A 78 6.04 11.60 6.15
C GLY A 78 4.96 10.98 7.03
N LEU A 79 5.26 9.87 7.72
CA LEU A 79 4.26 9.09 8.43
C LEU A 79 3.79 9.76 9.72
N GLU A 80 4.72 10.19 10.57
CA GLU A 80 4.39 10.74 11.89
C GLU A 80 3.64 12.08 11.79
N GLU A 81 3.95 12.91 10.79
CA GLU A 81 3.24 14.18 10.58
C GLU A 81 1.74 13.99 10.25
N ARG A 82 1.36 12.82 9.71
CA ARG A 82 -0.04 12.51 9.34
C ARG A 82 -0.80 11.78 10.44
N ARG A 83 -0.13 11.31 11.49
CA ARG A 83 -0.72 10.53 12.59
C ARG A 83 -1.93 11.22 13.23
N ASN A 84 -1.74 12.47 13.64
CA ASN A 84 -2.80 13.22 14.33
C ASN A 84 -3.98 13.54 13.41
N SER A 85 -3.72 13.79 12.12
CA SER A 85 -4.78 14.04 11.13
C SER A 85 -5.58 12.78 10.81
N ALA A 86 -4.93 11.62 10.74
CA ALA A 86 -5.58 10.33 10.48
C ALA A 86 -6.32 9.77 11.70
N GLY A 87 -5.88 10.10 12.92
CA GLY A 87 -6.57 9.72 14.15
C GLY A 87 -6.80 8.21 14.23
N GLU A 88 -8.06 7.80 14.39
CA GLU A 88 -8.45 6.38 14.46
C GLU A 88 -8.22 5.59 13.16
N TYR A 89 -7.95 6.28 12.04
CA TYR A 89 -7.73 5.68 10.72
C TYR A 89 -6.25 5.66 10.32
N PHE A 90 -5.36 5.94 11.27
CA PHE A 90 -3.92 5.81 11.07
C PHE A 90 -3.50 4.33 11.10
N LEU A 91 -3.03 3.82 9.95
CA LEU A 91 -2.59 2.43 9.73
C LEU A 91 -3.64 1.37 10.11
N ARG A 92 -4.91 1.74 10.05
CA ARG A 92 -6.03 0.86 10.42
C ARG A 92 -6.42 -0.11 9.30
N TYR A 93 -6.37 0.39 8.07
CA TYR A 93 -6.72 -0.33 6.84
C TYR A 93 -5.44 -0.68 6.10
#